data_AF-A0A7J9KLH6-F1
#
_entry.id   AF-A0A7J9KLH6-F1
#
_cell.length_a   1.000
_cell.length_b   1.000
_cell.length_c   1.000
_cell.angle_alpha   90.00
_cell.angle_beta   90.00
_cell.angle_gamma   90.00
#
_symmetry.space_group_name_H-M   'P 1'
#
loop_
_entity.id
_entity.type
_entity.pdbx_description
1 polymer ?
#
loop_
_entity_poly.entity_id
_entity_poly.type
_entity_poly.pdbx_seq_one_letter_code
_entity_poly.pdbx_strand_id
1 'polypeptide(L)'
;MTAVKYIRKVQDFSKSKSKENRHWVGLDGLILAIVCACFIIVINGAGKERNERETSNVDDEERNMRSKRIKKTLANIPSAFIVFLLGVVLAFIRKPAVVKDIKFGPSSMEVVQFTSHAWKQGFIKGTIPQLPLSILNSVIAVCKLSSDLFPGKEFSATSVSITVGLMNLVGCWFGAMPCCHGAGGLAGQYKFGGRSGGCVAILGAAELVLGLVLGTSLVRILDWFPVGILGVLLLFAGIELAMTCRDTNSKGECFVMLICTAVSLVGSSAAPGFVCGMVVHLLLKLRLHLFN
;
A
#
# COMPACT_ATOMS: atom_id res chain seq x y z
N MET A 1 -7.80 -5.25 11.29
CA MET A 1 -6.57 -5.69 11.99
C MET A 1 -5.43 -4.72 11.64
N THR A 2 -4.47 -4.46 12.54
CA THR A 2 -3.39 -3.47 12.30
C THR A 2 -2.07 -4.15 11.93
N ALA A 3 -1.19 -3.46 11.21
CA ALA A 3 0.15 -3.95 10.88
C ALA A 3 0.95 -4.37 12.13
N VAL A 4 0.81 -3.62 13.22
CA VAL A 4 1.42 -3.95 14.53
C VAL A 4 0.92 -5.29 15.07
N LYS A 5 -0.36 -5.63 14.86
CA LYS A 5 -0.90 -6.96 15.26
C LYS A 5 -0.28 -8.08 14.41
N TYR A 6 -0.07 -7.86 13.12
CA TYR A 6 0.62 -8.83 12.24
C TYR A 6 2.05 -9.11 12.71
N ILE A 7 2.77 -8.07 13.14
CA ILE A 7 4.12 -8.19 13.68
C ILE A 7 4.11 -8.94 15.02
N ARG A 8 3.23 -8.56 15.96
CA ARG A 8 3.29 -9.04 17.35
C ARG A 8 2.57 -10.37 17.61
N LYS A 9 1.59 -10.74 16.80
CA LYS A 9 0.71 -11.89 17.06
C LYS A 9 0.64 -12.83 15.86
N VAL A 10 0.47 -14.11 16.15
CA VAL A 10 0.12 -15.12 15.15
C VAL A 10 -1.26 -14.79 14.60
N GLN A 11 -1.44 -14.84 13.28
CA GLN A 11 -2.71 -14.52 12.63
C GLN A 11 -3.44 -15.80 12.21
N ASP A 12 -4.75 -15.81 12.42
CA ASP A 12 -5.65 -16.78 11.83
C ASP A 12 -6.47 -16.08 10.74
N PHE A 13 -6.00 -16.23 9.50
CA PHE A 13 -6.63 -15.59 8.34
C PHE A 13 -8.06 -16.12 8.10
N SER A 14 -8.31 -17.40 8.37
CA SER A 14 -9.63 -18.02 8.19
C SER A 14 -10.71 -17.40 9.08
N LYS A 15 -10.33 -17.01 10.31
CA LYS A 15 -11.23 -16.39 11.29
C LYS A 15 -11.08 -14.88 11.36
N SER A 16 -10.16 -14.29 10.60
CA SER A 16 -9.79 -12.87 10.69
C SER A 16 -9.49 -12.42 12.13
N LYS A 17 -8.79 -13.28 12.89
CA LYS A 17 -8.49 -13.06 14.32
C LYS A 17 -7.00 -13.23 14.60
N SER A 18 -6.48 -12.45 15.55
CA SER A 18 -5.14 -12.67 16.09
C SER A 18 -5.19 -13.68 17.23
N LYS A 19 -4.26 -14.63 17.23
CA LYS A 19 -4.07 -15.66 18.27
C LYS A 19 -3.10 -15.16 19.34
N GLU A 20 -2.28 -16.06 19.85
CA GLU A 20 -1.23 -15.82 20.83
C GLU A 20 -0.11 -14.91 20.31
N ASN A 21 0.77 -14.52 21.22
CA ASN A 21 1.93 -13.71 20.90
C ASN A 21 2.90 -14.51 20.01
N ARG A 22 3.48 -13.83 19.02
CA ARG A 22 4.48 -14.41 18.14
C ARG A 22 5.73 -14.76 18.94
N HIS A 23 6.31 -15.93 18.68
CA HIS A 23 7.59 -16.32 19.27
C HIS A 23 8.71 -15.34 18.90
N TRP A 24 9.71 -15.23 19.76
CA TRP A 24 10.84 -14.33 19.54
C TRP A 24 11.75 -14.80 18.41
N VAL A 25 12.09 -16.09 18.41
CA VAL A 25 13.05 -16.72 17.48
C VAL A 25 12.29 -17.56 16.44
N GLY A 26 12.89 -17.75 15.27
CA GLY A 26 12.40 -18.62 14.20
C GLY A 26 12.20 -17.88 12.87
N LEU A 27 11.88 -18.64 11.82
CA LEU A 27 11.72 -18.13 10.44
C LEU A 27 10.48 -17.24 10.24
N ASP A 28 9.67 -17.05 11.28
CA ASP A 28 8.55 -16.09 11.35
C ASP A 28 8.47 -15.50 12.77
N GLY A 29 9.64 -15.31 13.40
CA GLY A 29 9.78 -14.79 14.76
C GLY A 29 9.82 -13.26 14.82
N LEU A 30 9.63 -12.71 16.02
CA LEU A 30 9.64 -11.27 16.26
C LEU A 30 11.00 -10.63 15.95
N ILE A 31 12.12 -11.30 16.25
CA ILE A 31 13.47 -10.80 15.97
C ILE A 31 13.65 -10.56 14.47
N LEU A 32 13.22 -11.51 13.64
CA LEU A 32 13.30 -11.38 12.18
C LEU A 32 12.51 -10.16 11.68
N ALA A 33 11.29 -9.95 12.21
CA ALA A 33 10.49 -8.79 11.88
C ALA A 33 11.17 -7.47 12.30
N ILE A 34 11.77 -7.43 13.49
CA ILE A 34 12.52 -6.26 13.97
C ILE A 34 13.73 -5.99 13.06
N VAL A 35 14.51 -7.01 12.71
CA VAL A 35 15.67 -6.88 11.80
C VAL A 35 15.23 -6.36 10.44
N CYS A 36 14.14 -6.89 9.87
CA CYS A 36 13.59 -6.37 8.60
C CYS A 36 13.15 -4.91 8.72
N ALA A 37 12.51 -4.53 9.83
CA ALA A 37 12.10 -3.16 10.07
C ALA A 37 13.30 -2.21 10.20
N CYS A 38 14.31 -2.59 10.99
CA CYS A 38 15.57 -1.85 11.11
C CYS A 38 16.27 -1.70 9.76
N PHE A 39 16.31 -2.76 8.94
CA PHE A 39 16.88 -2.70 7.60
C PHE A 39 16.15 -1.68 6.73
N ILE A 40 14.81 -1.69 6.69
CA ILE A 40 14.04 -0.70 5.93
C ILE A 40 14.30 0.72 6.45
N ILE A 41 14.36 0.92 7.77
CA ILE A 41 14.65 2.24 8.37
C ILE A 41 16.04 2.73 7.98
N VAL A 42 17.06 1.89 8.07
CA VAL A 42 18.44 2.29 7.76
C VAL A 42 18.60 2.62 6.28
N ILE A 43 17.96 1.86 5.39
CA ILE A 43 18.08 2.05 3.94
C ILE A 43 17.19 3.19 3.42
N ASN A 44 15.92 3.26 3.83
CA ASN A 44 14.98 4.29 3.35
C ASN A 44 15.01 5.57 4.18
N GLY A 45 15.26 5.48 5.49
CA GLY A 45 15.25 6.60 6.43
C GLY A 45 16.41 7.58 6.23
N ALA A 46 17.40 7.22 5.41
CA ALA A 46 18.51 8.11 5.06
C ALA A 46 18.07 9.41 4.36
N GLY A 47 16.86 9.45 3.77
CA GLY A 47 16.26 10.65 3.19
C GLY A 47 17.06 11.25 2.03
N LYS A 48 16.38 11.84 1.05
CA LYS A 48 17.03 12.84 0.18
C LYS A 48 17.02 14.14 0.98
N GLU A 49 18.15 14.52 1.57
CA GLU A 49 18.32 15.86 2.13
C GLU A 49 17.99 16.88 1.03
N ARG A 50 16.96 17.68 1.28
CA ARG A 50 16.52 18.77 0.44
C ARG A 50 17.56 19.88 0.57
N ASN A 51 18.42 20.03 -0.44
CA ASN A 51 19.34 21.16 -0.66
C ASN A 51 19.65 21.98 0.60
N GLU A 52 20.57 21.51 1.43
CA GLU A 52 21.30 22.41 2.33
C GLU A 52 22.29 23.18 1.45
N ARG A 53 21.83 24.36 0.99
CA ARG A 53 22.76 25.46 0.76
C ARG A 53 23.18 25.92 2.14
N GLU A 54 24.45 25.71 2.50
CA GLU A 54 25.37 26.76 2.97
C GLU A 54 26.67 26.18 3.54
N THR A 55 27.78 26.73 3.03
CA THR A 55 29.15 26.82 3.58
C THR A 55 29.77 25.57 4.23
N SER A 56 30.70 24.91 3.52
CA SER A 56 31.69 24.04 4.18
C SER A 56 33.10 24.26 3.60
N ASN A 57 34.09 24.23 4.49
CA ASN A 57 35.51 24.39 4.24
C ASN A 57 36.07 23.23 3.38
N VAL A 58 37.18 23.50 2.69
CA VAL A 58 37.80 22.66 1.64
C VAL A 58 38.20 21.24 2.13
N ASP A 59 38.46 21.04 3.42
CA ASP A 59 38.85 19.72 3.97
C ASP A 59 37.67 18.79 4.32
N ASP A 60 36.44 19.32 4.41
CA ASP A 60 35.23 18.52 4.67
C ASP A 60 34.62 17.94 3.37
N GLU A 61 35.10 18.33 2.20
CA GLU A 61 34.49 17.98 0.91
C GLU A 61 34.59 16.48 0.57
N GLU A 62 35.74 15.82 0.80
CA GLU A 62 35.92 14.41 0.43
C GLU A 62 35.08 13.45 1.29
N ARG A 63 35.07 13.65 2.61
CA ARG A 63 34.30 12.81 3.54
C ARG A 63 32.80 13.00 3.34
N ASN A 64 32.39 14.24 3.06
CA ASN A 64 31.01 14.60 2.74
C ASN A 64 30.58 14.04 1.37
N MET A 65 31.46 14.06 0.36
CA MET A 65 31.21 13.44 -0.96
C MET A 65 31.05 11.92 -0.88
N ARG A 66 31.90 11.22 -0.12
CA ARG A 66 31.77 9.77 0.09
C ARG A 66 30.47 9.40 0.83
N SER A 67 30.13 10.15 1.88
CA SER A 67 28.87 9.98 2.63
C SER A 67 27.65 10.24 1.75
N LYS A 68 27.64 11.34 0.98
CA LYS A 68 26.58 11.67 0.00
C LYS A 68 26.42 10.59 -1.06
N ARG A 69 27.52 10.02 -1.57
CA ARG A 69 27.49 8.93 -2.56
C ARG A 69 26.92 7.65 -1.97
N ILE A 70 27.30 7.28 -0.75
CA ILE A 70 26.75 6.13 -0.02
C ILE A 70 25.26 6.34 0.25
N LYS A 71 24.84 7.49 0.79
CA LYS A 71 23.41 7.84 1.00
C LYS A 71 22.60 7.73 -0.30
N LYS A 72 23.13 8.25 -1.41
CA LYS A 72 22.48 8.18 -2.74
C LYS A 72 22.34 6.74 -3.24
N THR A 73 23.36 5.91 -3.06
CA THR A 73 23.30 4.49 -3.45
C THR A 73 22.32 3.72 -2.57
N LEU A 74 22.34 3.93 -1.24
CA LEU A 74 21.39 3.32 -0.31
C LEU A 74 19.95 3.71 -0.62
N ALA A 75 19.68 4.98 -0.92
CA ALA A 75 18.33 5.46 -1.24
C ALA A 75 17.72 4.85 -2.52
N ASN A 76 18.55 4.27 -3.39
CA ASN A 76 18.10 3.59 -4.61
C ASN A 76 17.85 2.08 -4.39
N ILE A 77 18.21 1.53 -3.22
CA ILE A 77 18.00 0.12 -2.92
C ILE A 77 16.51 -0.10 -2.64
N PRO A 78 15.83 -1.02 -3.36
CA PRO A 78 14.42 -1.33 -3.13
C PRO A 78 14.26 -2.21 -1.88
N SER A 79 14.50 -1.65 -0.69
CA SER A 79 14.56 -2.38 0.59
C SER A 79 13.32 -3.24 0.86
N ALA A 80 12.12 -2.70 0.60
CA ALA A 80 10.86 -3.44 0.74
C ALA A 80 10.77 -4.65 -0.21
N PHE A 81 11.28 -4.52 -1.44
CA PHE A 81 11.33 -5.63 -2.40
C PHE A 81 12.32 -6.71 -1.96
N ILE A 82 13.49 -6.32 -1.44
CA ILE A 82 14.47 -7.27 -0.88
C ILE A 82 13.87 -8.03 0.30
N VAL A 83 13.19 -7.33 1.21
CA VAL A 83 12.49 -7.94 2.36
C VAL A 83 11.36 -8.86 1.89
N PHE A 84 10.63 -8.49 0.85
CA PHE A 84 9.63 -9.36 0.23
C PHE A 84 10.25 -10.63 -0.36
N LEU A 85 11.35 -10.53 -1.13
CA LEU A 85 12.07 -11.67 -1.67
C LEU A 85 12.61 -12.59 -0.58
N LEU A 86 13.14 -12.02 0.52
CA LEU A 86 13.54 -12.77 1.70
C LEU A 86 12.33 -13.55 2.27
N GLY A 87 11.17 -12.92 2.38
CA GLY A 87 9.94 -13.58 2.81
C GLY A 87 9.53 -14.75 1.90
N VAL A 88 9.67 -14.60 0.57
CA VAL A 88 9.42 -15.67 -0.41
C VAL A 88 10.41 -16.83 -0.20
N VAL A 89 11.71 -16.56 -0.09
CA VAL A 89 12.73 -17.58 0.17
C VAL A 89 12.44 -18.32 1.49
N LEU A 90 12.09 -17.58 2.54
CA LEU A 90 11.73 -18.16 3.83
C LEU A 90 10.47 -19.02 3.77
N ALA A 91 9.49 -18.69 2.92
CA ALA A 91 8.32 -19.53 2.72
C ALA A 91 8.71 -20.94 2.24
N PHE A 92 9.63 -21.03 1.28
CA PHE A 92 10.15 -22.32 0.79
C PHE A 92 10.99 -23.05 1.85
N ILE A 93 11.80 -22.35 2.64
CA ILE A 93 12.58 -22.95 3.73
C ILE A 93 11.65 -23.48 4.84
N ARG A 94 10.57 -22.76 5.16
CA ARG A 94 9.60 -23.16 6.19
C ARG A 94 8.82 -24.42 5.79
N LYS A 95 8.60 -24.63 4.50
CA LYS A 95 7.93 -25.83 3.99
C LYS A 95 8.57 -26.30 2.68
N PRO A 96 9.71 -27.02 2.73
CA PRO A 96 10.41 -27.48 1.52
C PRO A 96 9.56 -28.42 0.65
N ALA A 97 8.64 -29.16 1.28
CA ALA A 97 7.71 -30.03 0.59
C ALA A 97 6.76 -29.30 -0.38
N VAL A 98 6.52 -27.99 -0.18
CA VAL A 98 5.66 -27.19 -1.08
C VAL A 98 6.14 -27.26 -2.52
N VAL A 99 7.46 -27.36 -2.76
CA VAL A 99 8.02 -27.49 -4.11
C VAL A 99 7.52 -28.74 -4.83
N LYS A 100 7.35 -29.84 -4.10
CA LYS A 100 6.82 -31.11 -4.64
C LYS A 100 5.31 -31.07 -4.88
N ASP A 101 4.62 -30.20 -4.15
CA ASP A 101 3.16 -29.98 -4.25
C ASP A 101 2.78 -28.87 -5.24
N ILE A 102 3.75 -28.30 -5.97
CA ILE A 102 3.48 -27.32 -7.03
C ILE A 102 2.79 -28.04 -8.19
N LYS A 103 1.54 -27.65 -8.44
CA LYS A 103 0.80 -28.01 -9.64
C LYS A 103 0.79 -26.79 -10.55
N PHE A 104 1.12 -27.02 -11.82
CA PHE A 104 1.02 -25.99 -12.84
C PHE A 104 -0.41 -25.94 -13.38
N GLY A 105 -0.89 -24.73 -13.61
CA GLY A 105 -2.22 -24.48 -14.16
C GLY A 105 -2.87 -23.22 -13.58
N PRO A 106 -3.93 -22.73 -14.26
CA PRO A 106 -4.68 -21.58 -13.81
C PRO A 106 -5.53 -21.93 -12.58
N SER A 107 -5.79 -20.93 -11.73
CA SER A 107 -6.80 -21.06 -10.67
C SER A 107 -8.17 -21.42 -11.27
N SER A 108 -8.95 -22.23 -10.56
CA SER A 108 -10.33 -22.53 -10.96
C SER A 108 -11.13 -21.23 -11.04
N MET A 109 -11.71 -20.95 -12.20
CA MET A 109 -12.56 -19.80 -12.42
C MET A 109 -14.02 -20.24 -12.34
N GLU A 110 -14.77 -19.66 -11.41
CA GLU A 110 -16.19 -19.91 -11.24
C GLU A 110 -16.95 -18.58 -11.41
N VAL A 111 -18.11 -18.65 -12.06
CA VAL A 111 -18.99 -17.50 -12.17
C VAL A 111 -19.71 -17.32 -10.83
N VAL A 112 -19.42 -16.23 -10.14
CA VAL A 112 -19.98 -15.92 -8.82
C VAL A 112 -21.48 -15.67 -8.95
N GLN A 113 -22.26 -16.40 -8.15
CA GLN A 113 -23.70 -16.22 -8.02
C GLN A 113 -24.00 -15.25 -6.89
N PHE A 114 -24.73 -14.17 -7.18
CA PHE A 114 -25.10 -13.17 -6.19
C PHE A 114 -26.48 -13.46 -5.60
N THR A 115 -26.54 -13.80 -4.32
CA THR A 115 -27.82 -13.84 -3.60
C THR A 115 -28.27 -12.42 -3.24
N SER A 116 -29.58 -12.16 -3.18
CA SER A 116 -30.10 -10.84 -2.77
C SER A 116 -29.59 -10.41 -1.39
N HIS A 117 -29.38 -11.38 -0.48
CA HIS A 117 -28.80 -11.10 0.83
C HIS A 117 -27.34 -10.64 0.73
N ALA A 118 -26.51 -11.37 -0.04
CA ALA A 118 -25.11 -10.99 -0.27
C ALA A 118 -24.99 -9.63 -0.94
N TRP A 119 -25.87 -9.34 -1.91
CA TRP A 119 -25.92 -8.04 -2.59
C TRP A 119 -26.25 -6.90 -1.61
N LYS A 120 -27.27 -7.07 -0.76
CA LYS A 120 -27.63 -6.06 0.26
C LYS A 120 -26.50 -5.85 1.28
N GLN A 121 -25.86 -6.92 1.75
CA GLN A 121 -24.72 -6.83 2.66
C GLN A 121 -23.52 -6.13 2.00
N GLY A 122 -23.19 -6.49 0.76
CA GLY A 122 -22.11 -5.89 -0.02
C GLY A 122 -22.36 -4.41 -0.31
N PHE A 123 -23.60 -4.02 -0.59
CA PHE A 123 -23.98 -2.62 -0.77
C PHE A 123 -23.78 -1.81 0.52
N ILE A 124 -24.37 -2.26 1.63
CA ILE A 124 -24.38 -1.50 2.89
C ILE A 124 -23.00 -1.50 3.55
N LYS A 125 -22.36 -2.66 3.68
CA LYS A 125 -21.08 -2.81 4.41
C LYS A 125 -19.85 -2.61 3.55
N GLY A 126 -19.98 -2.77 2.23
CA GLY A 126 -18.90 -2.59 1.27
C GLY A 126 -19.00 -1.26 0.55
N THR A 127 -20.02 -1.10 -0.31
CA THR A 127 -20.12 0.02 -1.25
C THR A 127 -20.15 1.37 -0.54
N ILE A 128 -21.03 1.57 0.44
CA ILE A 128 -21.15 2.86 1.16
C ILE A 128 -19.80 3.32 1.76
N PRO A 129 -19.09 2.52 2.58
CA PRO A 129 -17.80 2.94 3.13
C PRO A 129 -16.66 2.99 2.08
N GLN A 130 -16.76 2.21 1.01
CA GLN A 130 -15.73 2.12 -0.03
C GLN A 130 -15.81 3.24 -1.07
N LEU A 131 -16.98 3.88 -1.22
CA LEU A 131 -17.20 4.98 -2.19
C LEU A 131 -16.23 6.16 -1.95
N PRO A 132 -16.14 6.76 -0.75
CA PRO A 132 -15.18 7.83 -0.49
C PRO A 132 -13.73 7.39 -0.73
N LEU A 133 -13.38 6.18 -0.26
CA LEU A 133 -12.02 5.67 -0.38
C LEU A 133 -11.61 5.47 -1.85
N SER A 134 -12.52 4.94 -2.67
CA SER A 134 -12.27 4.69 -4.09
C SER A 134 -12.17 6.01 -4.87
N ILE A 135 -13.07 6.96 -4.63
CA ILE A 135 -13.03 8.26 -5.28
C ILE A 135 -11.74 9.01 -4.92
N LEU A 136 -11.39 9.07 -3.63
CA LEU A 136 -10.21 9.80 -3.17
C LEU A 136 -8.91 9.15 -3.62
N ASN A 137 -8.73 7.86 -3.37
CA ASN A 137 -7.46 7.16 -3.63
C ASN A 137 -7.31 6.73 -5.09
N SER A 138 -8.39 6.27 -5.72
CA SER A 138 -8.32 5.60 -7.03
C SER A 138 -8.68 6.50 -8.21
N VAL A 139 -9.27 7.67 -7.95
CA VAL A 139 -9.61 8.65 -8.99
C VAL A 139 -8.86 9.95 -8.75
N ILE A 140 -9.16 10.67 -7.68
CA ILE A 140 -8.63 12.02 -7.43
C ILE A 140 -7.11 11.99 -7.24
N ALA A 141 -6.61 11.15 -6.32
CA ALA A 141 -5.18 11.04 -6.05
C ALA A 141 -4.39 10.52 -7.27
N VAL A 142 -4.95 9.56 -8.02
CA VAL A 142 -4.34 9.05 -9.25
C VAL A 142 -4.26 10.15 -10.32
N CYS A 143 -5.33 10.91 -10.55
CA CYS A 143 -5.32 12.00 -11.53
C CYS A 143 -4.31 13.08 -11.13
N LYS A 144 -4.32 13.51 -9.86
CA LYS A 144 -3.38 14.52 -9.35
C LYS A 144 -1.95 14.07 -9.50
N LEU A 145 -1.63 12.85 -9.05
CA LEU A 145 -0.28 12.31 -9.14
C LEU A 145 0.15 12.13 -10.61
N SER A 146 -0.74 11.68 -11.48
CA SER A 146 -0.44 11.53 -12.91
C SER A 146 -0.09 12.86 -13.57
N SER A 147 -0.84 13.92 -13.26
CA SER A 147 -0.55 15.28 -13.75
C SER A 147 0.78 15.83 -13.19
N ASP A 148 1.12 15.52 -11.95
CA ASP A 148 2.38 15.94 -11.33
C ASP A 148 3.60 15.21 -11.92
N LEU A 149 3.44 13.91 -12.24
CA LEU A 149 4.52 13.07 -12.77
C LEU A 149 4.70 13.20 -14.29
N PHE A 150 3.63 13.53 -15.02
CA PHE A 150 3.60 13.62 -16.48
C PHE A 150 3.00 14.95 -16.93
N PRO A 151 3.74 16.07 -16.78
CA PRO A 151 3.24 17.39 -17.15
C PRO A 151 2.90 17.45 -18.65
N GLY A 152 1.81 18.16 -18.99
CA GLY A 152 1.31 18.28 -20.36
C GLY A 152 0.40 17.13 -20.82
N LYS A 153 0.13 16.13 -19.97
CA LYS A 153 -0.92 15.13 -20.22
C LYS A 153 -2.13 15.41 -19.34
N GLU A 154 -3.31 15.37 -19.95
CA GLU A 154 -4.57 15.53 -19.23
C GLU A 154 -5.12 14.17 -18.79
N PHE A 155 -5.46 14.07 -17.51
CA PHE A 155 -6.08 12.89 -16.92
C PHE A 155 -7.44 13.30 -16.34
N SER A 156 -8.52 12.85 -16.99
CA SER A 156 -9.89 13.15 -16.55
C SER A 156 -10.37 12.19 -15.48
N ALA A 157 -10.89 12.73 -14.37
CA ALA A 157 -11.54 11.97 -13.32
C ALA A 157 -12.67 11.08 -13.85
N THR A 158 -13.39 11.53 -14.88
CA THR A 158 -14.47 10.76 -15.53
C THR A 158 -13.91 9.52 -16.23
N SER A 159 -12.86 9.68 -17.03
CA SER A 159 -12.24 8.56 -17.76
C SER A 159 -11.66 7.53 -16.78
N VAL A 160 -10.94 7.99 -15.75
CA VAL A 160 -10.39 7.13 -14.70
C VAL A 160 -11.52 6.41 -13.94
N SER A 161 -12.61 7.10 -13.58
CA SER A 161 -13.76 6.49 -12.91
C SER A 161 -14.43 5.42 -13.76
N ILE A 162 -14.62 5.65 -15.07
CA ILE A 162 -15.21 4.67 -15.99
C ILE A 162 -14.35 3.41 -16.06
N THR A 163 -13.04 3.55 -16.24
CA THR A 163 -12.14 2.38 -16.32
C THR A 163 -12.09 1.58 -15.01
N VAL A 164 -12.07 2.25 -13.86
CA VAL A 164 -12.19 1.60 -12.54
C VAL A 164 -13.55 0.91 -12.37
N GLY A 165 -14.63 1.54 -12.82
CA GLY A 165 -15.96 0.93 -12.81
C GLY A 165 -16.02 -0.33 -13.66
N LEU A 166 -15.54 -0.26 -14.91
CA LEU A 166 -15.55 -1.38 -15.85
C LEU A 166 -14.71 -2.56 -15.35
N MET A 167 -13.49 -2.34 -14.85
CA MET A 167 -12.65 -3.43 -14.34
C MET A 167 -13.32 -4.18 -13.17
N ASN A 168 -14.02 -3.46 -12.29
CA ASN A 168 -14.70 -4.05 -11.14
C ASN A 168 -16.03 -4.70 -11.52
N LEU A 169 -16.76 -4.11 -12.48
CA LEU A 169 -18.01 -4.66 -13.00
C LEU A 169 -17.78 -5.98 -13.74
N VAL A 170 -16.67 -6.11 -14.46
CA VAL A 170 -16.31 -7.36 -15.15
C VAL A 170 -15.71 -8.36 -14.16
N GLY A 171 -14.73 -7.94 -13.35
CA GLY A 171 -13.99 -8.84 -12.47
C GLY A 171 -14.84 -9.51 -11.38
N CYS A 172 -15.87 -8.83 -10.86
CA CYS A 172 -16.67 -9.36 -9.76
C CYS A 172 -17.40 -10.66 -10.11
N TRP A 173 -17.78 -10.87 -11.37
CA TRP A 173 -18.41 -12.11 -11.84
C TRP A 173 -17.47 -13.31 -11.81
N PHE A 174 -16.16 -13.09 -11.80
CA PHE A 174 -15.15 -14.15 -11.81
C PHE A 174 -14.42 -14.27 -10.45
N GLY A 175 -15.00 -13.69 -9.39
CA GLY A 175 -14.43 -13.73 -8.05
C GLY A 175 -13.22 -12.82 -7.84
N ALA A 176 -13.00 -11.85 -8.73
CA ALA A 176 -11.93 -10.88 -8.54
C ALA A 176 -12.22 -10.00 -7.31
N MET A 177 -11.17 -9.77 -6.51
CA MET A 177 -11.21 -8.76 -5.46
C MET A 177 -11.32 -7.36 -6.07
N PRO A 178 -11.91 -6.37 -5.38
CA PRO A 178 -12.02 -5.02 -5.91
C PRO A 178 -10.66 -4.44 -6.33
N CYS A 179 -10.59 -3.92 -7.55
CA CYS A 179 -9.37 -3.39 -8.17
C CYS A 179 -9.43 -1.86 -8.31
N CYS A 180 -8.27 -1.24 -8.48
CA CYS A 180 -8.13 0.19 -8.79
C CYS A 180 -6.84 0.45 -9.55
N HIS A 181 -6.69 1.65 -10.14
CA HIS A 181 -5.39 2.07 -10.69
C HIS A 181 -4.35 2.34 -9.60
N GLY A 182 -4.79 2.88 -8.45
CA GLY A 182 -3.99 3.08 -7.24
C GLY A 182 -2.82 4.06 -7.39
N ALA A 183 -2.88 5.21 -6.71
CA ALA A 183 -1.81 6.22 -6.77
C ALA A 183 -0.45 5.67 -6.30
N GLY A 184 -0.43 4.79 -5.30
CA GLY A 184 0.80 4.18 -4.80
C GLY A 184 1.51 3.29 -5.83
N GLY A 185 0.76 2.52 -6.63
CA GLY A 185 1.32 1.70 -7.70
C GLY A 185 1.99 2.54 -8.78
N LEU A 186 1.32 3.62 -9.19
CA LEU A 186 1.87 4.61 -10.13
C LEU A 186 3.14 5.29 -9.57
N ALA A 187 3.10 5.74 -8.31
CA ALA A 187 4.26 6.35 -7.65
C ALA A 187 5.44 5.40 -7.59
N GLY A 188 5.20 4.12 -7.25
CA GLY A 188 6.23 3.08 -7.20
C GLY A 188 6.86 2.83 -8.57
N GLN A 189 6.04 2.62 -9.60
CA GLN A 189 6.52 2.46 -10.98
C GLN A 189 7.37 3.65 -11.42
N TYR A 190 6.91 4.87 -11.15
CA TYR A 190 7.65 6.09 -11.48
C TYR A 190 8.98 6.20 -10.69
N LYS A 191 8.96 5.88 -9.39
CA LYS A 191 10.17 5.86 -8.53
C LYS A 191 11.24 4.92 -9.07
N PHE A 192 10.83 3.77 -9.64
CA PHE A 192 11.73 2.79 -10.25
C PHE A 192 12.02 3.00 -11.75
N GLY A 193 11.66 4.17 -12.30
CA GLY A 193 12.03 4.55 -13.67
C GLY A 193 10.99 4.26 -14.75
N GLY A 194 9.80 3.74 -14.40
CA GLY A 194 8.68 3.61 -15.31
C GLY A 194 8.18 4.97 -15.81
N ARG A 195 8.13 5.18 -17.13
CA ARG A 195 7.72 6.46 -17.75
C ARG A 195 6.62 6.31 -18.80
N SER A 196 6.17 5.10 -19.07
CA SER A 196 5.14 4.80 -20.06
C SER A 196 4.18 3.73 -19.55
N GLY A 197 2.98 3.65 -20.14
CA GLY A 197 2.03 2.58 -19.81
C GLY A 197 2.54 1.17 -20.13
N GLY A 198 3.61 1.05 -20.93
CA GLY A 198 4.25 -0.23 -21.23
C GLY A 198 4.79 -0.94 -19.98
N CYS A 199 5.30 -0.22 -18.98
CA CYS A 199 5.76 -0.86 -17.74
C CYS A 199 4.61 -1.49 -16.94
N VAL A 200 3.44 -0.85 -16.97
CA VAL A 200 2.21 -1.37 -16.35
C VAL A 200 1.69 -2.58 -17.14
N ALA A 201 1.71 -2.50 -18.48
CA ALA A 201 1.29 -3.62 -19.33
C ALA A 201 2.18 -4.85 -19.16
N ILE A 202 3.51 -4.67 -19.07
CA ILE A 202 4.46 -5.76 -18.82
C ILE A 202 4.23 -6.37 -17.43
N LEU A 203 4.03 -5.54 -16.40
CA LEU A 203 3.71 -6.06 -15.06
C LEU A 203 2.42 -6.87 -15.07
N GLY A 204 1.35 -6.35 -15.67
CA GLY A 204 0.08 -7.05 -15.77
C GLY A 204 0.19 -8.35 -16.60
N ALA A 205 0.98 -8.35 -17.67
CA ALA A 205 1.26 -9.56 -18.44
C ALA A 205 2.05 -10.59 -17.63
N ALA A 206 3.03 -10.16 -16.84
CA ALA A 206 3.79 -11.04 -15.95
C ALA A 206 2.89 -11.65 -14.86
N GLU A 207 2.01 -10.85 -14.25
CA GLU A 207 1.03 -11.33 -13.27
C GLU A 207 0.01 -12.29 -13.90
N LEU A 208 -0.42 -12.02 -15.13
CA LEU A 208 -1.30 -12.90 -15.89
C LEU A 208 -0.62 -14.25 -16.17
N VAL A 209 0.62 -14.23 -16.67
CA VAL A 209 1.41 -15.46 -16.90
C VAL A 209 1.60 -16.22 -15.59
N LEU A 210 1.92 -15.52 -14.50
CA LEU A 210 2.05 -16.13 -13.18
C LEU A 210 0.74 -16.79 -12.73
N GLY A 211 -0.40 -16.13 -12.93
CA GLY A 211 -1.73 -16.67 -12.62
C GLY A 211 -2.11 -17.86 -13.48
N LEU A 212 -1.77 -17.87 -14.77
CA LEU A 212 -2.06 -18.97 -15.68
C LEU A 212 -1.16 -20.20 -15.45
N VAL A 213 0.10 -19.97 -15.05
CA VAL A 213 1.08 -21.05 -14.86
C VAL A 213 1.07 -21.59 -13.43
N LEU A 214 0.95 -20.72 -12.42
CA LEU A 214 1.07 -21.09 -11.00
C LEU A 214 -0.21 -20.81 -10.18
N GLY A 215 -1.32 -20.39 -10.80
CA GLY A 215 -2.55 -20.02 -10.07
C GLY A 215 -3.03 -21.08 -9.08
N THR A 216 -3.00 -22.36 -9.46
CA THR A 216 -3.43 -23.46 -8.58
C THR A 216 -2.62 -23.61 -7.28
N SER A 217 -1.36 -23.18 -7.28
CA SER A 217 -0.43 -23.39 -6.16
C SER A 217 0.06 -22.09 -5.52
N LEU A 218 -0.16 -20.93 -6.14
CA LEU A 218 0.38 -19.65 -5.67
C LEU A 218 -0.10 -19.31 -4.25
N VAL A 219 -1.40 -19.44 -3.98
CA VAL A 219 -1.95 -19.19 -2.63
C VAL A 219 -1.32 -20.12 -1.58
N ARG A 220 -1.13 -21.41 -1.92
CA ARG A 220 -0.51 -22.37 -0.99
C ARG A 220 0.95 -22.04 -0.68
N ILE A 221 1.69 -21.49 -1.64
CA ILE A 221 3.06 -21.01 -1.41
C ILE A 221 3.01 -19.79 -0.48
N LEU A 222 2.11 -18.85 -0.75
CA LEU A 222 1.96 -17.61 0.02
C LEU A 222 1.43 -17.85 1.45
N ASP A 223 0.71 -18.94 1.72
CA ASP A 223 0.30 -19.35 3.07
C ASP A 223 1.49 -19.58 4.01
N TRP A 224 2.67 -19.90 3.47
CA TRP A 224 3.92 -20.06 4.23
C TRP A 224 4.75 -18.80 4.34
N PHE A 225 4.31 -17.70 3.72
CA PHE A 225 5.00 -16.40 3.81
C PHE A 225 5.04 -15.93 5.28
N PRO A 226 6.21 -15.51 5.80
CA PRO A 226 6.32 -15.05 7.18
C PRO A 226 5.41 -13.84 7.47
N VAL A 227 4.39 -14.05 8.28
CA VAL A 227 3.37 -13.03 8.60
C VAL A 227 3.98 -11.84 9.34
N GLY A 228 5.07 -12.05 10.10
CA GLY A 228 5.83 -10.98 10.73
C GLY A 228 6.45 -10.03 9.70
N ILE A 229 7.04 -10.58 8.63
CA ILE A 229 7.58 -9.78 7.51
C ILE A 229 6.45 -9.05 6.78
N LEU A 230 5.31 -9.72 6.53
CA LEU A 230 4.15 -9.09 5.93
C LEU A 230 3.68 -7.88 6.76
N GLY A 231 3.63 -8.03 8.08
CA GLY A 231 3.30 -6.94 9.00
C GLY A 231 4.26 -5.75 8.91
N VAL A 232 5.56 -6.01 8.75
CA VAL A 232 6.58 -4.96 8.54
C VAL A 232 6.35 -4.23 7.23
N LEU A 233 6.17 -4.96 6.13
CA LEU A 233 5.90 -4.37 4.81
C LEU A 233 4.63 -3.49 4.84
N LEU A 234 3.56 -3.98 5.46
CA LEU A 234 2.32 -3.23 5.64
C LEU A 234 2.50 -1.99 6.52
N LEU A 235 3.32 -2.08 7.57
CA LEU A 235 3.62 -0.95 8.44
C LEU A 235 4.31 0.17 7.66
N PHE A 236 5.37 -0.14 6.90
CA PHE A 236 6.09 0.87 6.13
C PHE A 236 5.28 1.44 4.98
N ALA A 237 4.47 0.63 4.29
CA ALA A 237 3.52 1.13 3.30
C ALA A 237 2.53 2.12 3.93
N GLY A 238 2.02 1.81 5.12
CA GLY A 238 1.15 2.71 5.88
C GLY A 238 1.84 4.01 6.31
N ILE A 239 3.09 3.94 6.77
CA ILE A 239 3.89 5.12 7.14
C ILE A 239 4.17 5.98 5.90
N GLU A 240 4.55 5.39 4.76
CA GLU A 240 4.81 6.10 3.52
C GLU A 240 3.58 6.88 3.05
N LEU A 241 2.40 6.26 3.13
CA LEU A 241 1.13 6.95 2.86
C LEU A 241 0.81 8.03 3.90
N ALA A 242 1.09 7.81 5.18
CA ALA A 242 0.85 8.80 6.22
C ALA A 242 1.79 10.02 6.12
N MET A 243 2.99 9.85 5.56
CA MET A 243 3.95 10.96 5.41
C MET A 243 3.48 12.03 4.42
N THR A 244 2.56 11.73 3.49
CA THR A 244 1.98 12.74 2.58
C THR A 244 1.20 13.82 3.32
N CYS A 245 0.78 13.54 4.57
CA CYS A 245 0.15 14.53 5.43
C CYS A 245 1.04 15.75 5.72
N ARG A 246 2.37 15.61 5.59
CA ARG A 246 3.32 16.70 5.80
C ARG A 246 3.18 17.84 4.79
N ASP A 247 2.57 17.58 3.63
CA ASP A 247 2.39 18.57 2.56
C ASP A 247 1.15 19.47 2.78
N THR A 248 0.54 19.41 3.96
CA THR A 248 -0.60 20.26 4.34
C THR A 248 -0.14 21.68 4.69
N ASN A 249 -0.72 22.68 4.03
CA ASN A 249 -0.22 24.05 4.09
C ASN A 249 -0.85 24.92 5.19
N SER A 250 -1.97 24.49 5.80
CA SER A 250 -2.67 25.29 6.81
C SER A 250 -2.97 24.53 8.11
N LYS A 251 -3.03 25.29 9.22
CA LYS A 251 -3.44 24.76 10.54
C LYS A 251 -4.85 24.17 10.50
N GLY A 252 -5.76 24.78 9.74
CA GLY A 252 -7.15 24.34 9.62
C GLY A 252 -7.27 22.99 8.90
N GLU A 253 -6.58 22.81 7.78
CA GLU A 253 -6.55 21.53 7.06
C GLU A 253 -5.89 20.42 7.88
N CYS A 254 -4.80 20.74 8.60
CA CYS A 254 -4.14 19.80 9.50
C CYS A 254 -5.08 19.36 10.63
N PHE A 255 -5.84 20.30 11.21
CA PHE A 255 -6.87 19.98 12.20
C PHE A 255 -7.94 19.03 11.66
N VAL A 256 -8.49 19.31 10.47
CA VAL A 256 -9.49 18.44 9.81
C VAL A 256 -8.93 17.03 9.59
N MET A 257 -7.70 16.95 9.08
CA MET A 257 -7.02 15.68 8.82
C MET A 257 -6.80 14.86 10.09
N LEU A 258 -6.33 15.48 11.18
CA LEU A 258 -6.11 14.80 12.46
C LEU A 258 -7.41 14.28 13.05
N ILE A 259 -8.49 15.06 12.99
CA ILE A 259 -9.82 14.61 13.46
C ILE A 259 -10.34 13.46 12.61
N CYS A 260 -10.27 13.57 11.28
CA CYS A 260 -10.61 12.50 10.35
C CYS A 260 -9.85 11.21 10.70
N THR A 261 -8.54 11.32 10.89
CA THR A 261 -7.66 10.18 11.25
C THR A 261 -8.05 9.57 12.59
N ALA A 262 -8.24 10.38 13.63
CA ALA A 262 -8.60 9.91 14.97
C ALA A 262 -9.92 9.14 14.95
N VAL A 263 -10.95 9.70 14.30
CA VAL A 263 -12.26 9.05 14.18
C VAL A 263 -12.17 7.75 13.36
N SER A 264 -11.40 7.75 12.27
CA SER A 264 -11.18 6.52 11.48
C SER A 264 -10.52 5.40 12.29
N LEU A 265 -9.57 5.73 13.17
CA LEU A 265 -8.88 4.75 14.01
C LEU A 265 -9.79 4.20 15.11
N VAL A 266 -10.56 5.05 15.78
CA VAL A 266 -11.49 4.62 16.84
C VAL A 266 -12.60 3.72 16.27
N GLY A 267 -13.18 4.12 15.14
CA GLY A 267 -14.24 3.36 14.49
C GLY A 267 -13.78 2.13 13.70
N SER A 268 -12.46 1.92 13.56
CA SER A 268 -11.86 0.92 12.66
C SER A 268 -12.46 0.95 11.24
N SER A 269 -12.87 2.13 10.78
CA SER A 269 -13.58 2.35 9.52
C SER A 269 -13.26 3.73 8.96
N ALA A 270 -12.99 3.79 7.66
CA ALA A 270 -12.71 5.06 6.98
C ALA A 270 -13.97 5.96 6.88
N ALA A 271 -15.16 5.36 6.80
CA ALA A 271 -16.41 6.08 6.59
C ALA A 271 -16.75 7.12 7.68
N PRO A 272 -16.76 6.79 8.98
CA PRO A 272 -17.03 7.79 10.02
C PRO A 272 -15.98 8.91 10.04
N GLY A 273 -14.71 8.60 9.76
CA GLY A 273 -13.67 9.63 9.66
C GLY A 273 -13.89 10.58 8.50
N PHE A 274 -14.27 10.04 7.32
CA PHE A 274 -14.60 10.86 6.16
C PHE A 274 -15.78 11.81 6.44
N VAL A 275 -16.88 11.29 6.99
CA VAL A 275 -18.06 12.11 7.32
C VAL A 275 -17.72 13.17 8.36
N CYS A 276 -17.00 12.80 9.42
CA CYS A 276 -16.57 13.74 10.45
C CYS A 276 -15.65 14.83 9.87
N GLY A 277 -14.68 14.44 9.03
CA GLY A 277 -13.79 15.37 8.35
C GLY A 277 -14.55 16.37 7.47
N MET A 278 -15.56 15.91 6.71
CA MET A 278 -16.43 16.81 5.94
C MET A 278 -17.17 17.82 6.81
N VAL A 279 -17.79 17.36 7.90
CA VAL A 279 -18.52 18.24 8.82
C VAL A 279 -17.59 19.28 9.43
N VAL A 280 -16.42 18.87 9.93
CA VAL A 280 -15.43 19.80 10.52
C VAL A 280 -14.93 20.80 9.48
N HIS A 281 -14.65 20.34 8.25
CA HIS A 281 -14.24 21.24 7.16
C HIS A 281 -15.31 22.29 6.86
N LEU A 282 -16.58 21.88 6.75
CA LEU A 282 -17.69 22.80 6.50
C LEU A 282 -17.87 23.81 7.64
N LEU A 283 -17.75 23.38 8.89
CA LEU A 283 -17.83 24.27 10.06
C LEU A 283 -16.69 25.30 10.08
N LEU A 284 -15.47 24.90 9.73
CA LEU A 284 -14.35 25.83 9.62
C LEU A 284 -14.56 26.84 8.48
N LYS A 285 -15.08 26.38 7.35
CA LYS A 285 -15.39 27.25 6.20
C LYS A 285 -16.51 28.24 6.55
N LEU A 286 -17.56 27.78 7.24
CA LEU A 286 -18.65 28.63 7.73
C LEU A 286 -18.13 29.69 8.71
N ARG A 287 -17.27 29.29 9.67
CA ARG A 287 -16.62 30.23 10.58
C ARG A 287 -15.83 31.30 9.82
N LEU A 288 -15.00 30.90 8.85
CA LEU A 288 -14.23 31.87 8.06
C LEU A 288 -15.13 32.85 7.30
N HIS A 289 -16.31 32.41 6.86
CA HIS A 289 -17.27 33.27 6.18
C HIS A 289 -18.06 34.20 7.12
N LEU A 290 -18.26 33.81 8.39
CA LEU A 290 -18.96 34.61 9.39
C LEU A 290 -18.08 35.68 10.06
N PHE A 291 -16.77 35.49 10.05
CA PHE A 291 -15.80 36.34 10.76
C PHE A 291 -14.82 37.10 9.85
N ASN A 292 -14.95 36.98 8.52
CA ASN A 292 -14.30 37.84 7.51
C ASN A 292 -15.38 38.58 6.72
#